data_AF-A0A7V0S5A1-F1
#
_entry.id   AF-A0A7V0S5A1-F1
#
_cell.length_a   1.000
_cell.length_b   1.000
_cell.length_c   1.000
_cell.angle_alpha   90.00
_cell.angle_beta   90.00
_cell.angle_gamma   90.00
#
_symmetry.space_group_name_H-M   'P 1'
#
loop_
_entity.id
_entity.type
_entity.pdbx_description
1 polymer ?
#
loop_
_entity_poly.entity_id
_entity_poly.type
_entity_poly.pdbx_seq_one_letter_code
_entity_poly.pdbx_strand_id
1 'polypeptide(L)'
;MAGISLIPAIRFKDQMFYIAPRYGVEVVEQFSLSGGLLYMSAGGDIAAGISFITGTYGLPDKCITAGLGLGFSTDEGDIEFARYPILVWGGNLRLTNSLALVSENWLITGEDFQISAQPFSLAARFFGEHIAVDLGMILVPEILDKGFPIPWLSFIYNFGG
;
A
#
# COMPACT_ATOMS: atom_id res chain seq x y z
N MET A 1 -3.41 -0.97 11.24
CA MET A 1 -3.42 0.51 11.10
C MET A 1 -4.84 0.96 10.85
N ALA A 2 -5.17 2.21 11.14
CA ALA A 2 -6.45 2.83 10.77
C ALA A 2 -6.21 4.32 10.51
N GLY A 3 -7.09 4.95 9.74
CA GLY A 3 -6.98 6.37 9.46
C GLY A 3 -8.22 6.96 8.79
N ILE A 4 -8.18 8.27 8.61
CA ILE A 4 -9.21 9.07 7.97
C ILE A 4 -8.53 10.04 6.99
N SER A 5 -9.16 10.30 5.86
CA SER A 5 -8.76 11.40 4.98
C SER A 5 -9.13 12.75 5.59
N LEU A 6 -8.33 13.77 5.29
CA LEU A 6 -8.62 15.16 5.65
C LEU A 6 -8.65 16.00 4.39
N ILE A 7 -9.64 15.74 3.53
CA ILE A 7 -9.83 16.52 2.31
C ILE A 7 -10.57 17.81 2.67
N PRO A 8 -9.97 18.99 2.45
CA PRO A 8 -10.64 20.26 2.71
C PRO A 8 -11.94 20.37 1.91
N ALA A 9 -12.93 21.09 2.45
CA ALA A 9 -14.26 21.30 1.85
C ALA A 9 -15.18 20.07 1.74
N ILE A 10 -14.76 18.88 2.19
CA ILE A 10 -15.63 17.69 2.33
C ILE A 10 -16.13 17.56 3.78
N ARG A 11 -17.41 17.25 3.98
CA ARG A 11 -17.99 17.08 5.33
C ARG A 11 -17.37 15.86 6.00
N PHE A 12 -17.28 15.84 7.33
CA PHE A 12 -16.67 14.73 8.07
C PHE A 12 -17.25 13.34 7.72
N LYS A 13 -18.58 13.27 7.57
CA LYS A 13 -19.28 12.04 7.17
C LYS A 13 -18.96 11.54 5.76
N ASP A 14 -18.44 12.43 4.91
CA ASP A 14 -18.11 12.16 3.51
C ASP A 14 -16.58 11.95 3.33
N GLN A 15 -15.81 11.99 4.43
CA GLN A 15 -14.40 11.63 4.42
C GLN A 15 -14.24 10.12 4.23
N MET A 16 -13.08 9.74 3.71
CA MET A 16 -12.69 8.34 3.58
C MET A 16 -12.10 7.85 4.89
N PHE A 17 -12.60 6.73 5.38
CA PHE A 17 -12.05 6.02 6.53
C PHE A 17 -11.43 4.73 6.04
N TYR A 18 -10.32 4.32 6.65
CA TYR A 18 -9.74 3.02 6.36
C TYR A 18 -9.29 2.32 7.63
N ILE A 19 -9.35 0.99 7.59
CA ILE A 19 -8.73 0.10 8.56
C ILE A 19 -7.93 -0.95 7.79
N ALA A 20 -6.72 -1.21 8.27
CA ALA A 20 -5.78 -2.12 7.64
C ALA A 20 -5.13 -3.04 8.69
N PRO A 21 -5.85 -4.04 9.24
CA PRO A 21 -5.22 -5.05 10.08
C PRO A 21 -4.28 -5.92 9.25
N ARG A 22 -3.09 -6.20 9.79
CA ARG A 22 -2.11 -7.10 9.19
C ARG A 22 -1.48 -7.93 10.29
N TYR A 23 -1.32 -9.22 10.02
CA TYR A 23 -0.63 -10.15 10.90
C TYR A 23 0.46 -10.86 10.11
N GLY A 24 1.66 -10.96 10.67
CA GLY A 24 2.81 -11.58 10.04
C GLY A 24 3.55 -12.50 11.00
N VAL A 25 4.09 -13.58 10.45
CA VAL A 25 4.89 -14.59 11.16
C VAL A 25 6.16 -14.87 10.39
N GLU A 26 7.27 -15.01 11.11
CA GLU A 26 8.49 -15.57 10.55
C GLU A 26 8.34 -17.10 10.52
N VAL A 27 8.44 -17.68 9.33
CA VAL A 27 8.23 -19.12 9.12
C VAL A 27 9.55 -19.86 9.22
N VAL A 28 10.60 -19.30 8.61
CA VAL A 28 11.98 -19.73 8.71
C VAL A 28 12.88 -18.51 8.71
N GLU A 29 14.15 -18.70 9.02
CA GLU A 29 15.14 -17.62 8.98
C GLU A 29 15.08 -16.89 7.62
N GLN A 30 14.93 -15.56 7.68
CA GLN A 30 14.83 -14.68 6.50
C GLN A 30 13.57 -14.87 5.63
N PHE A 31 12.58 -15.65 6.06
CA PHE A 31 11.31 -15.77 5.33
C PHE A 31 10.11 -15.60 6.26
N SER A 32 9.28 -14.61 5.94
CA SER A 32 8.05 -14.31 6.66
C SER A 32 6.84 -14.36 5.74
N LEU A 33 5.71 -14.75 6.31
CA LEU A 33 4.40 -14.69 5.67
C LEU A 33 3.53 -13.71 6.44
N SER A 34 2.74 -12.92 5.73
CA SER A 34 1.74 -12.06 6.37
C SER A 34 0.44 -12.03 5.60
N GLY A 35 -0.67 -12.03 6.32
CA GLY A 35 -2.01 -11.81 5.79
C GLY A 35 -2.57 -10.51 6.34
N GLY A 36 -3.39 -9.83 5.55
CA GLY A 36 -4.03 -8.60 5.97
C GLY A 36 -5.32 -8.32 5.22
N LEU A 37 -6.03 -7.34 5.74
CA LEU A 37 -7.20 -6.76 5.13
C LEU A 37 -6.93 -5.26 5.03
N LEU A 38 -7.27 -4.65 3.91
CA LEU A 38 -7.49 -3.22 3.79
C LEU A 38 -8.98 -3.04 3.55
N TYR A 39 -9.65 -2.30 4.41
CA TYR A 39 -11.05 -1.92 4.23
C TYR A 39 -11.12 -0.40 4.22
N MET A 40 -11.83 0.15 3.25
CA MET A 40 -12.00 1.57 3.02
C MET A 40 -13.49 1.85 2.85
N SER A 41 -13.97 2.90 3.50
CA SER A 41 -15.34 3.39 3.34
C SER A 41 -15.29 4.88 3.03
N ALA A 42 -16.10 5.32 2.06
CA ALA A 42 -16.24 6.72 1.70
C ALA A 42 -17.73 7.07 1.64
N GLY A 43 -18.13 8.13 2.36
CA GLY A 43 -19.52 8.62 2.32
C GLY A 43 -20.56 7.74 3.01
N GLY A 44 -20.17 6.68 3.72
CA GLY A 44 -21.08 5.79 4.45
C GLY A 44 -21.81 4.74 3.61
N ASP A 45 -21.92 4.97 2.29
CA ASP A 45 -22.67 4.10 1.37
C ASP A 45 -21.76 3.17 0.55
N ILE A 46 -20.52 3.59 0.26
CA ILE A 46 -19.57 2.79 -0.53
C ILE A 46 -18.48 2.27 0.38
N ALA A 47 -18.35 0.96 0.43
CA ALA A 47 -17.24 0.29 1.09
C ALA A 47 -16.59 -0.74 0.17
N ALA A 48 -15.26 -0.71 0.15
CA ALA A 48 -14.45 -1.61 -0.64
C ALA A 48 -13.17 -1.95 0.11
N GLY A 49 -12.51 -3.02 -0.29
CA GLY A 49 -11.30 -3.44 0.36
C GLY A 49 -10.49 -4.42 -0.46
N ILE A 50 -9.34 -4.76 0.10
CA ILE A 50 -8.41 -5.74 -0.45
C ILE A 50 -8.02 -6.67 0.69
N SER A 51 -8.36 -7.95 0.57
CA SER A 51 -7.74 -9.00 1.37
C SER A 51 -6.43 -9.40 0.69
N PHE A 52 -5.35 -9.59 1.44
CA PHE A 52 -4.07 -9.92 0.83
C PHE A 52 -3.23 -10.87 1.67
N ILE A 53 -2.35 -11.60 0.98
CA ILE A 53 -1.29 -12.40 1.56
C ILE A 53 0.03 -12.07 0.86
N THR A 54 1.10 -11.91 1.62
CA THR A 54 2.43 -11.64 1.08
C THR A 54 3.48 -12.53 1.75
N GLY A 55 4.43 -13.02 0.97
CA GLY A 55 5.69 -13.54 1.45
C GLY A 55 6.78 -12.49 1.34
N THR A 56 7.63 -12.39 2.36
CA THR A 56 8.80 -11.52 2.36
C THR A 56 10.05 -12.36 2.60
N TYR A 57 11.02 -12.22 1.71
CA TYR A 57 12.31 -12.89 1.80
C TYR A 57 13.44 -11.88 1.98
N GLY A 58 14.31 -12.13 2.95
CA GLY A 58 15.50 -11.34 3.25
C GLY A 58 15.54 -10.83 4.69
N LEU A 59 16.53 -9.97 4.95
CA LEU A 59 16.73 -9.33 6.25
C LEU A 59 15.90 -8.05 6.35
N PRO A 60 15.62 -7.53 7.56
CA PRO A 60 14.88 -6.26 7.73
C PRO A 60 15.45 -5.09 6.92
N ASP A 61 16.76 -5.09 6.71
CA ASP A 61 17.49 -4.05 5.97
C ASP A 61 17.56 -4.30 4.46
N LYS A 62 17.26 -5.51 4.01
CA LYS A 62 17.27 -5.87 2.59
C LYS A 62 16.32 -7.02 2.37
N CYS A 63 15.11 -6.70 1.96
CA CYS A 63 14.08 -7.68 1.68
C CYS A 63 13.30 -7.38 0.41
N ILE A 64 12.75 -8.43 -0.16
CA ILE A 64 11.78 -8.37 -1.24
C ILE A 64 10.48 -9.01 -0.78
N THR A 65 9.36 -8.42 -1.15
CA THR A 65 8.02 -8.89 -0.82
C THR A 65 7.27 -9.16 -2.11
N ALA A 66 6.56 -10.27 -2.15
CA ALA A 66 5.63 -10.60 -3.22
C ALA A 66 4.36 -11.21 -2.63
N GLY A 67 3.23 -11.03 -3.30
CA GLY A 67 1.96 -11.46 -2.76
C GLY A 67 0.80 -11.34 -3.73
N LEU A 68 -0.35 -11.75 -3.24
CA LEU A 68 -1.62 -11.71 -3.94
C LEU A 68 -2.64 -10.99 -3.05
N GLY A 69 -3.45 -10.16 -3.69
CA GLY A 69 -4.64 -9.55 -3.11
C GLY A 69 -5.89 -9.99 -3.84
N LEU A 70 -7.03 -9.91 -3.18
CA LEU A 70 -8.35 -10.03 -3.77
C LEU A 70 -9.17 -8.84 -3.32
N GLY A 71 -9.56 -8.02 -4.30
CA GLY A 71 -10.47 -6.89 -4.07
C GLY A 71 -11.86 -7.39 -3.73
N PHE A 72 -12.58 -6.64 -2.91
CA PHE A 72 -14.00 -6.85 -2.67
C PHE A 72 -14.69 -5.51 -2.49
N SER A 73 -15.98 -5.46 -2.82
CA SER A 73 -16.86 -4.32 -2.58
C SER A 73 -18.09 -4.79 -1.82
N THR A 74 -18.66 -3.89 -1.03
CA THR A 74 -19.93 -4.12 -0.35
C THR A 74 -20.95 -3.15 -0.89
N ASP A 75 -22.03 -3.67 -1.46
CA ASP A 75 -23.18 -2.89 -1.90
C ASP A 75 -24.44 -3.47 -1.25
N GLU A 76 -25.24 -2.63 -0.60
CA GLU A 76 -26.47 -3.00 0.12
C GLU A 76 -26.37 -4.19 1.12
N GLY A 77 -25.16 -4.54 1.57
CA GLY A 77 -24.91 -5.63 2.52
C GLY A 77 -24.37 -6.93 1.90
N ASP A 78 -24.33 -7.03 0.57
CA ASP A 78 -23.71 -8.14 -0.14
C ASP A 78 -22.25 -7.85 -0.44
N ILE A 79 -21.38 -8.86 -0.24
CA ILE A 79 -19.94 -8.76 -0.51
C ILE A 79 -19.66 -9.39 -1.86
N GLU A 80 -19.23 -8.58 -2.81
CA GLU A 80 -18.78 -9.03 -4.12
C GLU A 80 -17.26 -9.04 -4.19
N PHE A 81 -16.69 -10.19 -4.54
CA PHE A 81 -15.25 -10.32 -4.74
C PHE A 81 -14.88 -10.05 -6.20
N ALA A 82 -13.77 -9.36 -6.39
CA ALA A 82 -13.17 -9.19 -7.70
C ALA A 82 -12.85 -10.56 -8.31
N ARG A 83 -13.15 -10.73 -9.60
CA ARG A 83 -12.86 -11.97 -10.33
C ARG A 83 -11.36 -12.23 -10.51
N TYR A 84 -10.57 -11.16 -10.56
CA TYR A 84 -9.15 -11.21 -10.85
C TYR A 84 -8.32 -10.79 -9.63
N PRO A 85 -7.17 -11.43 -9.38
CA PRO A 85 -6.33 -11.09 -8.24
C PRO A 85 -5.58 -9.77 -8.47
N ILE A 86 -5.14 -9.16 -7.38
CA ILE A 86 -4.18 -8.06 -7.39
C ILE A 86 -2.80 -8.67 -7.16
N LEU A 87 -1.83 -8.36 -8.00
CA LEU A 87 -0.45 -8.78 -7.77
C LEU A 87 0.24 -7.72 -6.92
N VAL A 88 0.91 -8.15 -5.85
CA VAL A 88 1.62 -7.25 -4.95
C VAL A 88 3.09 -7.58 -5.01
N TRP A 89 3.94 -6.59 -5.17
CA TRP A 89 5.36 -6.75 -4.91
C TRP A 89 6.01 -5.46 -4.46
N GLY A 90 7.12 -5.61 -3.77
CA GLY A 90 7.86 -4.48 -3.26
C GLY A 90 9.19 -4.90 -2.71
N GLY A 91 9.90 -3.95 -2.13
CA GLY A 91 11.16 -4.21 -1.48
C GLY A 91 11.58 -3.05 -0.61
N ASN A 92 12.46 -3.37 0.33
CA ASN A 92 13.13 -2.41 1.19
C ASN A 92 14.63 -2.65 1.10
N LEU A 93 15.39 -1.59 0.86
CA LEU A 93 16.85 -1.61 0.83
C LEU A 93 17.39 -0.45 1.67
N ARG A 94 17.89 -0.76 2.87
CA ARG A 94 18.59 0.19 3.72
C ARG A 94 19.96 0.50 3.11
N LEU A 95 20.20 1.77 2.82
CA LEU A 95 21.47 2.27 2.30
C LEU A 95 22.38 2.74 3.43
N THR A 96 21.79 3.37 4.46
CA THR A 96 22.49 3.84 5.66
C THR A 96 21.60 3.65 6.89
N ASN A 97 22.11 3.94 8.09
CA ASN A 97 21.30 3.90 9.31
C ASN A 97 20.09 4.85 9.28
N SER A 98 20.12 5.90 8.45
CA SER A 98 19.09 6.93 8.35
C SER A 98 18.41 6.99 6.98
N LEU A 99 18.73 6.11 6.03
CA LEU A 99 18.18 6.13 4.67
C LEU A 99 17.90 4.72 4.13
N ALA A 100 16.71 4.52 3.56
CA ALA A 100 16.34 3.34 2.78
C ALA A 100 15.63 3.71 1.48
N LEU A 101 15.68 2.80 0.51
CA LEU A 101 14.82 2.82 -0.67
C LEU A 101 13.69 1.83 -0.48
N VAL A 102 12.46 2.27 -0.75
CA VAL A 102 11.25 1.48 -0.59
C VAL A 102 10.46 1.53 -1.89
N SER A 103 9.95 0.37 -2.32
CA SER A 103 9.02 0.26 -3.44
C SER A 103 7.86 -0.65 -3.03
N GLU A 104 6.64 -0.26 -3.39
CA GLU A 104 5.44 -1.06 -3.16
C GLU A 104 4.46 -0.88 -4.32
N ASN A 105 4.16 -1.96 -5.03
CA ASN A 105 3.43 -1.94 -6.28
C ASN A 105 2.25 -2.91 -6.17
N TRP A 106 1.06 -2.39 -6.47
CA TRP A 106 -0.20 -3.13 -6.44
C TRP A 106 -0.79 -3.10 -7.84
N LEU A 107 -0.67 -4.22 -8.55
CA LEU A 107 -1.13 -4.33 -9.93
C LEU A 107 -2.51 -4.94 -9.97
N ILE A 108 -3.47 -4.15 -10.42
CA ILE A 108 -4.85 -4.57 -10.59
C ILE A 108 -4.93 -5.36 -11.90
N THR A 109 -5.12 -6.67 -11.80
CA THR A 109 -5.29 -7.52 -12.97
C THR A 109 -6.77 -7.57 -13.38
N GLY A 110 -7.03 -7.94 -14.63
CA GLY A 110 -8.37 -7.92 -15.22
C GLY A 110 -8.33 -8.30 -16.70
N GLU A 111 -9.49 -8.35 -17.34
CA GLU A 111 -9.59 -8.58 -18.79
C GLU A 111 -8.85 -7.49 -19.58
N ASP A 112 -8.87 -6.25 -19.09
CA ASP A 112 -8.19 -5.10 -19.68
C ASP A 112 -6.83 -4.78 -19.03
N PHE A 113 -6.11 -5.78 -18.51
CA PHE A 113 -4.82 -5.55 -17.87
C PHE A 113 -3.81 -4.92 -18.83
N GLN A 114 -3.37 -3.70 -18.49
CA GLN A 114 -2.34 -2.98 -19.23
C GLN A 114 -1.27 -2.48 -18.26
N ILE A 115 -0.02 -2.90 -18.50
CA ILE A 115 1.14 -2.48 -17.69
C ILE A 115 1.30 -0.96 -17.70
N SER A 116 0.97 -0.30 -18.81
CA SER A 116 1.05 1.16 -18.96
C SER A 116 0.11 1.94 -18.02
N ALA A 117 -0.98 1.31 -17.60
CA ALA A 117 -1.97 1.90 -16.69
C ALA A 117 -1.68 1.56 -15.21
N GLN A 118 -0.68 0.72 -14.92
CA GLN A 118 -0.40 0.30 -13.55
C GLN A 118 0.47 1.31 -12.79
N PRO A 119 0.19 1.54 -11.49
CA PRO A 119 1.02 2.38 -10.65
C PRO A 119 2.25 1.61 -10.14
N PHE A 120 3.41 2.22 -10.31
CA PHE A 120 4.66 1.78 -9.69
C PHE A 120 5.15 2.83 -8.71
N SER A 121 5.49 2.44 -7.48
CA SER A 121 5.98 3.39 -6.49
C SER A 121 7.46 3.20 -6.17
N LEU A 122 8.15 4.31 -5.92
CA LEU A 122 9.51 4.33 -5.40
C LEU A 122 9.67 5.53 -4.47
N ALA A 123 10.24 5.29 -3.29
CA ALA A 123 10.48 6.33 -2.29
C ALA A 123 11.85 6.18 -1.63
N ALA A 124 12.45 7.32 -1.30
CA ALA A 124 13.53 7.43 -0.34
C ALA A 124 12.93 7.67 1.06
N ARG A 125 13.16 6.73 1.97
CA ARG A 125 12.72 6.79 3.36
C ARG A 125 13.86 7.28 4.24
N PHE A 126 13.63 8.39 4.94
CA PHE A 126 14.53 8.93 5.94
C PHE A 126 14.06 8.54 7.33
N PHE A 127 14.98 8.14 8.20
CA PHE A 127 14.69 7.74 9.58
C PHE A 127 15.44 8.62 10.58
N GLY A 128 14.74 9.04 11.64
CA GLY A 128 15.29 9.57 12.87
C GLY A 128 14.79 8.75 14.07
N GLU A 129 15.04 9.24 15.29
CA GLU A 129 14.65 8.54 16.53
C GLU A 129 13.13 8.35 16.66
N HIS A 130 12.36 9.39 16.32
CA HIS A 130 10.89 9.38 16.45
C HIS A 130 10.15 9.62 15.14
N ILE A 131 10.85 9.87 14.04
CA ILE A 131 10.25 10.31 12.78
C ILE A 131 10.75 9.45 11.64
N ALA A 132 9.84 9.07 10.74
CA ALA A 132 10.17 8.59 9.41
C ALA A 132 9.45 9.43 8.35
N VAL A 133 10.17 9.74 7.27
CA VAL A 133 9.66 10.54 6.15
C VAL A 133 9.91 9.80 4.85
N ASP A 134 8.88 9.60 4.04
CA ASP A 134 9.00 9.03 2.69
C ASP A 134 8.87 10.13 1.66
N LEU A 135 9.92 10.35 0.88
CA LEU A 135 9.92 11.19 -0.31
C LEU A 135 9.93 10.29 -1.53
N GLY A 136 8.79 10.19 -2.21
CA GLY A 136 8.61 9.25 -3.29
C GLY A 136 7.77 9.77 -4.44
N MET A 137 7.54 8.86 -5.37
CA MET A 137 6.79 9.09 -6.58
C MET A 137 5.97 7.85 -6.92
N ILE A 138 4.78 8.07 -7.45
CA ILE A 138 3.99 7.06 -8.13
C ILE A 138 4.10 7.33 -9.63
N LEU A 139 4.60 6.32 -10.33
CA LEU A 139 4.86 6.28 -11.76
C LEU A 139 3.74 5.50 -12.42
N VAL A 140 2.95 6.15 -13.26
CA VAL A 140 1.99 5.48 -14.15
C VAL A 140 2.45 5.78 -15.57
N PRO A 141 2.95 4.79 -16.34
CA PRO A 141 3.55 5.06 -17.64
C PRO A 141 2.69 5.92 -18.57
N GLU A 142 1.38 5.66 -18.63
CA GLU A 142 0.46 6.46 -19.44
C GLU A 142 0.37 7.94 -19.01
N ILE A 143 0.48 8.22 -17.71
CA ILE A 143 0.51 9.59 -17.19
C ILE A 143 1.86 10.24 -17.47
N LEU A 144 2.96 9.49 -17.37
CA LEU A 144 4.31 9.97 -17.62
C LEU A 144 4.52 10.40 -19.08
N ASP A 145 3.90 9.70 -20.03
CA ASP A 145 3.96 10.08 -21.45
C ASP A 145 3.32 11.46 -21.71
N LYS A 146 2.43 11.92 -20.81
CA LYS A 146 1.65 13.14 -20.95
C LYS A 146 1.99 14.19 -19.88
N GLY A 147 2.87 13.90 -18.92
CA GLY A 147 3.05 14.76 -17.75
C GLY A 147 4.11 14.29 -16.75
N PHE A 148 3.87 14.60 -15.47
CA PHE A 148 4.81 14.34 -14.38
C PHE A 148 4.36 13.15 -13.53
N PRO A 149 5.31 12.46 -12.86
CA PRO A 149 4.97 11.47 -11.85
C PRO A 149 4.14 12.10 -10.73
N ILE A 150 3.29 11.30 -10.10
CA ILE A 150 2.50 11.76 -8.95
C ILE A 150 3.43 11.80 -7.74
N PRO A 151 3.72 12.96 -7.14
CA PRO A 151 4.59 13.03 -5.98
C PRO A 151 3.90 12.37 -4.77
N TRP A 152 4.70 11.70 -3.96
CA TRP A 152 4.25 11.06 -2.71
C TRP A 152 5.09 11.56 -1.54
N LEU A 153 4.42 12.00 -0.49
CA LEU A 153 5.05 12.45 0.75
C LEU A 153 4.32 11.82 1.94
N SER A 154 5.05 11.05 2.74
CA SER A 154 4.53 10.45 3.97
C SER A 154 5.33 10.92 5.18
N PHE A 155 4.63 11.16 6.29
CA PHE A 155 5.23 11.45 7.59
C PHE A 155 4.67 10.49 8.62
N ILE A 156 5.57 9.83 9.34
CA ILE A 156 5.24 8.89 10.42
C ILE A 156 5.95 9.37 11.67
N TYR A 157 5.21 9.47 12.77
CA TYR A 157 5.75 9.78 14.09
C TYR A 157 5.53 8.59 15.02
N ASN A 158 6.60 8.09 15.64
CA ASN A 158 6.53 7.04 16.65
C ASN A 158 6.54 7.66 18.06
N PHE A 159 5.45 7.47 18.78
CA PHE A 159 5.28 7.94 20.17
C PHE A 159 5.92 6.99 21.21
N GLY A 160 6.35 5.80 20.80
CA GLY A 160 7.05 4.83 21.66
C GLY A 160 8.57 4.88 21.47
N GLY A 161 9.30 4.69 22.57
CA GLY A 161 10.75 4.46 22.61
C GLY A 161 11.06 3.04 23.05
#